data_AF-A0A973IZ55-F1
#
_entry.id   AF-A0A973IZ55-F1
#
_cell.length_a   1.000
_cell.length_b   1.000
_cell.length_c   1.000
_cell.angle_alpha   90.00
_cell.angle_beta   90.00
_cell.angle_gamma   90.00
#
_symmetry.space_group_name_H-M   'P 1'
#
loop_
_entity.id
_entity.type
_entity.pdbx_description
1 polymer ?
#
loop_
_entity_poly.entity_id
_entity_poly.type
_entity_poly.pdbx_seq_one_letter_code
_entity_poly.pdbx_strand_id
1 'polypeptide(L)'
;MEKIILGIETSCDETSAAVAVGSKDEIKILSNVVSSQIDIHKKYGGVVPEVASRAHVEVILPVISEALKKAKKSLKEIDEIAVTSSPGLVGSLSVGLSCAKALSFVLSKNCLFVNHLEGHIYANFIKNRNTKKKNKIEFPAIVLVVSGGHTQLLLMKKHGDYKLLGQTKDDAAGEAFDKVARVLNLSYPGGPSIESISKLGNEDRYIFPSYGIEGRTGRDEDGFVIKILPNLDFSFSGLKTSVLYEARKKKKLTKKEKADMAASFQKTIVDVLVKKTIWAAQRNSVKSILLSGGVSANKRLRLLLKKEAEKEGFKFFVPDISLSTDNKKDQFNLYR
;
A
#
# COMPACT_ATOMS: atom_id res chain seq x y z
N MET A 1 -13.83 14.74 23.17
CA MET A 1 -12.79 15.78 23.18
C MET A 1 -11.90 15.58 21.96
N GLU A 2 -11.53 16.67 21.31
CA GLU A 2 -10.58 16.67 20.21
C GLU A 2 -9.16 16.47 20.80
N LYS A 3 -8.35 15.62 20.17
CA LYS A 3 -6.96 15.34 20.59
C LYS A 3 -5.99 15.76 19.50
N ILE A 4 -4.82 16.25 19.90
CA ILE A 4 -3.69 16.52 19.02
C ILE A 4 -2.68 15.37 19.16
N ILE A 5 -2.44 14.67 18.06
CA ILE A 5 -1.59 13.47 18.02
C ILE A 5 -0.37 13.75 17.14
N LEU A 6 0.81 13.41 17.64
CA LEU A 6 2.04 13.32 16.86
C LEU A 6 2.24 11.87 16.39
N GLY A 7 2.07 11.60 15.10
CA GLY A 7 2.38 10.31 14.47
C GLY A 7 3.84 10.25 14.04
N ILE A 8 4.48 9.08 14.21
CA ILE A 8 5.85 8.77 13.80
C ILE A 8 5.86 7.42 13.06
N GLU A 9 6.43 7.40 11.87
CA GLU A 9 6.48 6.19 11.03
C GLU A 9 7.89 6.00 10.45
N THR A 10 8.48 4.84 10.75
CA THR A 10 9.85 4.41 10.40
C THR A 10 9.92 2.91 10.09
N SER A 11 8.87 2.32 9.51
CA SER A 11 8.81 0.87 9.30
C SER A 11 9.74 0.33 8.20
N CYS A 12 10.15 1.17 7.24
CA CYS A 12 10.94 0.72 6.08
C CYS A 12 12.05 1.71 5.69
N ASP A 13 11.87 2.50 4.64
CA ASP A 13 12.85 3.39 4.03
C ASP A 13 12.40 4.86 3.98
N GLU A 14 11.38 5.21 4.76
CA GLU A 14 10.87 6.57 4.91
C GLU A 14 10.76 6.93 6.38
N THR A 15 11.32 8.09 6.74
CA THR A 15 11.11 8.69 8.05
C THR A 15 10.01 9.72 7.93
N SER A 16 8.93 9.56 8.67
CA SER A 16 7.82 10.50 8.61
C SER A 16 7.29 10.88 9.98
N ALA A 17 6.79 12.11 10.07
CA ALA A 17 6.06 12.61 11.21
C ALA A 17 4.88 13.47 10.76
N ALA A 18 3.75 13.28 11.42
CA ALA A 18 2.52 14.02 11.15
C ALA A 18 1.91 14.55 12.44
N VAL A 19 1.30 15.73 12.36
CA VAL A 19 0.47 16.25 13.45
C VAL A 19 -0.98 16.23 12.97
N ALA A 20 -1.79 15.42 13.65
CA ALA A 20 -3.21 15.31 13.41
C ALA A 20 -3.98 15.91 14.59
N VAL A 21 -5.14 16.48 14.29
CA VAL A 21 -6.11 16.89 15.30
C VAL A 21 -7.44 16.27 14.95
N GLY A 22 -8.11 15.65 15.91
CA GLY A 22 -9.36 15.00 15.61
C GLY A 22 -10.12 14.46 16.80
N SER A 23 -11.35 14.08 16.51
CA SER A 23 -12.25 13.35 17.38
C SER A 23 -12.61 12.01 16.71
N LYS A 24 -13.53 11.26 17.31
CA LYS A 24 -14.00 9.98 16.78
C LYS A 24 -14.57 10.08 15.35
N ASP A 25 -15.17 11.22 15.01
CA ASP A 25 -15.93 11.40 13.76
C ASP A 25 -15.21 12.27 12.73
N GLU A 26 -14.17 12.98 13.13
CA GLU A 26 -13.45 13.91 12.25
C GLU A 26 -11.96 13.95 12.58
N ILE A 27 -11.15 13.72 11.56
CA ILE A 27 -9.70 13.81 11.62
C ILE A 27 -9.26 14.87 10.62
N LYS A 28 -8.47 15.83 11.09
CA LYS A 28 -7.83 16.86 10.29
C LYS A 28 -6.32 16.77 10.47
N ILE A 29 -5.61 16.83 9.36
CA ILE A 29 -4.16 16.75 9.38
C ILE A 29 -3.60 18.16 9.27
N LEU A 30 -2.84 18.55 10.28
CA LEU A 30 -2.25 19.88 10.40
C LEU A 30 -0.91 19.96 9.67
N SER A 31 -0.13 18.89 9.75
CA SER A 31 1.12 18.75 9.01
C SER A 31 1.44 17.29 8.76
N ASN A 32 2.27 17.06 7.76
CA ASN A 32 2.91 15.79 7.52
C ASN A 32 4.21 16.02 6.74
N VAL A 33 5.29 15.43 7.23
CA VAL A 33 6.65 15.60 6.73
C VAL A 33 7.24 14.22 6.48
N VAL A 34 7.91 14.06 5.35
CA VAL A 34 8.59 12.82 4.97
C VAL A 34 9.98 13.11 4.47
N SER A 35 10.92 12.34 4.99
CA SER A 35 12.24 12.14 4.40
C SER A 35 12.30 10.74 3.80
N SER A 36 12.29 10.67 2.46
CA SER A 36 12.35 9.42 1.70
C SER A 36 13.80 9.05 1.39
N GLN A 37 14.16 7.79 1.60
CA GLN A 37 15.51 7.27 1.35
C GLN A 37 15.66 6.66 -0.06
N ILE A 38 14.69 6.86 -0.96
CA ILE A 38 14.72 6.27 -2.31
C ILE A 38 16.02 6.57 -3.05
N ASP A 39 16.52 7.81 -2.99
CA ASP A 39 17.76 8.20 -3.69
C ASP A 39 18.99 7.43 -3.16
N ILE A 40 18.96 7.03 -1.88
CA ILE A 40 19.99 6.19 -1.24
C ILE A 40 19.87 4.75 -1.76
N HIS A 41 18.66 4.18 -1.72
CA HIS A 41 18.42 2.77 -2.05
C HIS A 41 18.41 2.47 -3.56
N LYS A 42 18.21 3.48 -4.41
CA LYS A 42 18.27 3.36 -5.87
C LYS A 42 19.60 2.79 -6.36
N LYS A 43 20.71 3.06 -5.66
CA LYS A 43 22.05 2.54 -5.98
C LYS A 43 22.16 1.02 -5.77
N TYR A 44 21.38 0.46 -4.85
CA TYR A 44 21.35 -0.97 -4.53
C TYR A 44 20.20 -1.70 -5.25
N GLY A 45 19.30 -0.96 -5.90
CA GLY A 45 18.14 -1.48 -6.59
C GLY A 45 17.02 -1.98 -5.67
N GLY A 46 17.09 -1.69 -4.37
CA GLY A 46 16.13 -2.07 -3.34
C GLY A 46 16.60 -1.64 -1.94
N VAL A 47 15.73 -1.77 -0.95
CA VAL A 47 15.99 -1.32 0.42
C VAL A 47 17.07 -2.18 1.08
N VAL A 48 18.11 -1.53 1.62
CA VAL A 48 19.14 -2.16 2.45
C VAL A 48 18.82 -1.87 3.93
N PRO A 49 18.45 -2.87 4.76
CA PRO A 49 17.90 -2.62 6.10
C PRO A 49 18.80 -1.81 7.04
N GLU A 50 20.11 -2.08 7.04
CA GLU A 50 21.08 -1.36 7.88
C GLU A 50 21.20 0.11 7.46
N VAL A 51 21.28 0.37 6.16
CA VAL A 51 21.33 1.74 5.61
C VAL A 51 20.06 2.49 5.96
N ALA A 52 18.91 1.81 5.89
CA ALA A 52 17.63 2.42 6.21
C ALA A 52 17.53 2.83 7.69
N SER A 53 17.97 1.93 8.57
CA SER A 53 18.00 2.17 10.02
C SER A 53 18.85 3.39 10.38
N ARG A 54 20.06 3.52 9.80
CA ARG A 54 20.94 4.68 10.02
C ARG A 54 20.32 5.99 9.53
N ALA A 55 19.74 5.97 8.34
CA ALA A 55 19.09 7.15 7.78
C ALA A 55 17.90 7.62 8.64
N HIS A 56 17.16 6.72 9.29
CA HIS A 56 16.13 7.12 10.26
C HIS A 56 16.73 7.89 11.45
N VAL A 57 17.83 7.40 12.02
CA VAL A 57 18.50 8.05 13.17
C VAL A 57 18.91 9.49 12.82
N GLU A 58 19.45 9.70 11.62
CA GLU A 58 19.91 11.02 11.17
C GLU A 58 18.79 12.05 11.04
N VAL A 59 17.59 11.62 10.62
CA VAL A 59 16.54 12.55 10.18
C VAL A 59 15.27 12.56 11.04
N ILE A 60 15.11 11.64 12.00
CA ILE A 60 13.88 11.54 12.82
C ILE A 60 13.56 12.83 13.60
N LEU A 61 14.55 13.41 14.27
CA LEU A 61 14.34 14.67 15.01
C LEU A 61 14.10 15.87 14.09
N PRO A 62 14.86 16.08 13.00
CA PRO A 62 14.54 17.09 11.99
C PRO A 62 13.11 16.97 11.43
N VAL A 63 12.68 15.76 11.09
CA VAL A 63 11.35 15.48 10.53
C VAL A 63 10.23 15.82 11.53
N ILE A 64 10.39 15.41 12.81
CA ILE A 64 9.43 15.76 13.87
C ILE A 64 9.38 17.28 14.09
N SER A 65 10.53 17.93 14.15
CA SER A 65 10.62 19.39 14.32
C SER A 65 9.94 20.15 13.19
N GLU A 66 10.16 19.73 11.95
CA GLU A 66 9.50 20.32 10.78
C GLU A 66 7.99 20.08 10.80
N ALA A 67 7.53 18.89 11.21
CA ALA A 67 6.11 18.58 11.33
C ALA A 67 5.42 19.48 12.36
N LEU A 68 6.01 19.64 13.54
CA LEU A 68 5.51 20.56 14.58
C LEU A 68 5.48 22.02 14.09
N LYS A 69 6.57 22.47 13.44
CA LYS A 69 6.66 23.81 12.85
C LYS A 69 5.57 24.07 11.81
N LYS A 70 5.35 23.13 10.87
CA LYS A 70 4.29 23.24 9.85
C LYS A 70 2.89 23.23 10.47
N ALA A 71 2.68 22.46 11.53
CA ALA A 71 1.41 22.44 12.26
C ALA A 71 1.19 23.68 13.12
N LYS A 72 2.22 24.51 13.31
CA LYS A 72 2.25 25.63 14.27
C LYS A 72 1.90 25.15 15.68
N LYS A 73 2.49 24.03 16.08
CA LYS A 73 2.33 23.40 17.39
C LYS A 73 3.67 23.22 18.07
N SER A 74 3.68 23.40 19.38
CA SER A 74 4.79 23.01 20.24
C SER A 74 4.61 21.56 20.71
N LEU A 75 5.73 20.93 21.09
CA LEU A 75 5.71 19.57 21.60
C LEU A 75 4.85 19.41 22.88
N LYS A 76 4.70 20.48 23.68
CA LYS A 76 3.87 20.49 24.90
C LYS A 76 2.37 20.46 24.63
N GLU A 77 1.94 20.93 23.45
CA GLU A 77 0.54 20.93 23.02
C GLU A 77 0.09 19.56 22.47
N ILE A 78 1.00 18.60 22.33
CA ILE A 78 0.66 17.24 21.91
C ILE A 78 0.02 16.50 23.08
N ASP A 79 -1.12 15.87 22.82
CA ASP A 79 -1.85 15.07 23.80
C ASP A 79 -1.30 13.64 23.84
N GLU A 80 -1.03 13.05 22.67
CA GLU A 80 -0.59 11.67 22.52
C GLU A 80 0.45 11.53 21.40
N ILE A 81 1.35 10.58 21.55
CA ILE A 81 2.34 10.22 20.53
C ILE A 81 1.93 8.86 19.97
N ALA A 82 1.77 8.76 18.66
CA ALA A 82 1.52 7.51 17.96
C ALA A 82 2.77 7.10 17.19
N VAL A 83 3.12 5.82 17.23
CA VAL A 83 4.28 5.29 16.52
C VAL A 83 4.00 3.94 15.91
N THR A 84 4.46 3.74 14.68
CA THR A 84 4.38 2.43 14.03
C THR A 84 5.24 1.42 14.77
N SER A 85 4.61 0.32 15.17
CA SER A 85 5.22 -0.74 15.97
C SER A 85 5.41 -2.05 15.20
N SER A 86 4.60 -2.26 14.15
CA SER A 86 4.62 -3.46 13.32
C SER A 86 3.67 -3.33 12.13
N PRO A 87 3.78 -4.17 11.10
CA PRO A 87 5.02 -4.84 10.67
C PRO A 87 6.04 -3.84 10.11
N GLY A 88 7.29 -4.27 9.97
CA GLY A 88 8.37 -3.44 9.44
C GLY A 88 9.75 -4.05 9.66
N LEU A 89 10.79 -3.38 9.14
CA LEU A 89 12.19 -3.74 9.38
C LEU A 89 12.53 -3.47 10.85
N VAL A 90 13.05 -4.48 11.54
CA VAL A 90 13.31 -4.40 13.00
C VAL A 90 14.22 -3.24 13.38
N GLY A 91 15.26 -2.96 12.60
CA GLY A 91 16.16 -1.84 12.85
C GLY A 91 15.45 -0.50 12.68
N SER A 92 14.71 -0.33 11.57
CA SER A 92 13.95 0.89 11.29
C SER A 92 12.85 1.14 12.34
N LEU A 93 12.07 0.12 12.72
CA LEU A 93 11.04 0.20 13.76
C LEU A 93 11.63 0.60 15.12
N SER A 94 12.81 0.04 15.46
CA SER A 94 13.47 0.33 16.74
C SER A 94 13.81 1.80 16.90
N VAL A 95 14.17 2.50 15.81
CA VAL A 95 14.46 3.96 15.85
C VAL A 95 13.21 4.76 16.21
N GLY A 96 12.11 4.54 15.49
CA GLY A 96 10.83 5.22 15.76
C GLY A 96 10.31 4.92 17.16
N LEU A 97 10.27 3.64 17.54
CA LEU A 97 9.80 3.20 18.86
C LEU A 97 10.63 3.80 19.99
N SER A 98 11.95 3.85 19.87
CA SER A 98 12.83 4.43 20.88
C SER A 98 12.60 5.94 21.02
N CYS A 99 12.50 6.66 19.89
CA CYS A 99 12.21 8.09 19.89
C CYS A 99 10.85 8.41 20.52
N ALA A 100 9.79 7.71 20.09
CA ALA A 100 8.43 7.92 20.60
C ALA A 100 8.31 7.62 22.10
N LYS A 101 8.93 6.53 22.58
CA LYS A 101 8.97 6.20 24.01
C LYS A 101 9.72 7.25 24.82
N ALA A 102 10.85 7.75 24.32
CA ALA A 102 11.61 8.81 24.99
C ALA A 102 10.79 10.11 25.08
N LEU A 103 10.14 10.52 23.99
CA LEU A 103 9.27 11.70 23.96
C LEU A 103 8.08 11.54 24.92
N SER A 104 7.43 10.37 24.91
CA SER A 104 6.32 10.04 25.82
C SER A 104 6.74 10.11 27.29
N PHE A 105 7.91 9.56 27.62
CA PHE A 105 8.46 9.60 28.97
C PHE A 105 8.74 11.03 29.43
N VAL A 106 9.46 11.82 28.63
CA VAL A 106 9.83 13.20 28.98
C VAL A 106 8.62 14.12 29.10
N LEU A 107 7.60 13.94 28.25
CA LEU A 107 6.40 14.79 28.24
C LEU A 107 5.31 14.29 29.19
N SER A 108 5.47 13.10 29.79
CA SER A 108 4.41 12.42 30.55
C SER A 108 3.11 12.29 29.74
N LYS A 109 3.23 11.86 28.48
CA LYS A 109 2.11 11.67 27.53
C LYS A 109 1.98 10.21 27.13
N ASN A 110 0.79 9.79 26.72
CA ASN A 110 0.56 8.43 26.24
C ASN A 110 1.33 8.16 24.94
N CYS A 111 1.86 6.94 24.82
CA CYS A 111 2.46 6.41 23.59
C CYS A 111 1.58 5.30 23.02
N LEU A 112 1.03 5.52 21.83
CA LEU A 112 0.17 4.59 21.11
C LEU A 112 1.02 3.80 20.11
N PHE A 113 0.97 2.48 20.23
CA PHE A 113 1.63 1.57 19.28
C PHE A 113 0.65 1.22 18.17
N VAL A 114 0.98 1.65 16.95
CA VAL A 114 0.09 1.53 15.78
C VAL A 114 0.58 0.40 14.88
N ASN A 115 -0.38 -0.34 14.31
CA ASN A 115 -0.10 -1.27 13.23
C ASN A 115 -0.05 -0.51 11.89
N HIS A 116 1.05 -0.65 11.17
CA HIS A 116 1.33 -0.02 9.89
C HIS A 116 0.26 -0.28 8.84
N LEU A 117 -0.24 -1.51 8.76
CA LEU A 117 -1.29 -1.88 7.81
C LEU A 117 -2.62 -1.25 8.21
N GLU A 118 -2.91 -1.15 9.50
CA GLU A 118 -4.09 -0.41 9.95
C GLU A 118 -4.00 1.08 9.59
N GLY A 119 -2.84 1.72 9.75
CA GLY A 119 -2.63 3.10 9.28
C GLY A 119 -2.97 3.26 7.79
N HIS A 120 -2.56 2.30 6.95
CA HIS A 120 -2.94 2.24 5.55
C HIS A 120 -4.45 2.08 5.30
N ILE A 121 -5.13 1.28 6.11
CA ILE A 121 -6.58 1.09 6.01
C ILE A 121 -7.29 2.39 6.40
N TYR A 122 -6.89 2.99 7.52
CA TYR A 122 -7.49 4.20 8.08
C TYR A 122 -7.24 5.46 7.25
N ALA A 123 -6.25 5.47 6.35
CA ALA A 123 -6.09 6.53 5.35
C ALA A 123 -7.38 6.75 4.50
N ASN A 124 -8.23 5.73 4.31
CA ASN A 124 -9.52 5.87 3.61
C ASN A 124 -10.55 6.72 4.37
N PHE A 125 -10.37 6.88 5.68
CA PHE A 125 -11.30 7.60 6.54
C PHE A 125 -10.92 9.07 6.71
N ILE A 126 -9.75 9.48 6.21
CA ILE A 126 -9.33 10.88 6.16
C ILE A 126 -10.08 11.56 5.01
N LYS A 127 -10.74 12.69 5.29
CA LYS A 127 -11.54 13.40 4.29
C LYS A 127 -10.64 13.90 3.15
N ASN A 128 -10.89 13.42 1.92
CA ASN A 128 -10.26 13.97 0.72
C ASN A 128 -10.73 15.40 0.49
N ARG A 129 -9.79 16.31 0.21
CA ARG A 129 -10.09 17.74 -0.01
C ARG A 129 -11.00 17.99 -1.23
N ASN A 130 -11.07 17.02 -2.15
CA ASN A 130 -11.70 17.17 -3.46
C ASN A 130 -13.06 16.44 -3.63
N THR A 131 -13.53 15.67 -2.65
CA THR A 131 -14.82 14.95 -2.78
C THR A 131 -15.93 15.70 -2.03
N LYS A 132 -16.78 16.41 -2.79
CA LYS A 132 -18.01 17.04 -2.27
C LYS A 132 -19.05 16.04 -1.75
N LYS A 133 -18.96 14.76 -2.11
CA LYS A 133 -19.88 13.71 -1.64
C LYS A 133 -19.37 13.03 -0.37
N LYS A 134 -20.12 13.21 0.72
CA LYS A 134 -20.03 12.46 1.98
C LYS A 134 -20.50 11.02 1.82
N ASN A 135 -19.87 10.22 0.95
CA ASN A 135 -20.12 8.78 1.01
C ASN A 135 -19.42 8.24 2.25
N LYS A 136 -20.18 7.85 3.26
CA LYS A 136 -19.65 7.23 4.48
C LYS A 136 -19.25 5.79 4.14
N ILE A 137 -18.08 5.36 4.61
CA ILE A 137 -17.68 3.96 4.55
C ILE A 137 -18.67 3.15 5.41
N GLU A 138 -19.29 2.14 4.81
CA GLU A 138 -20.24 1.26 5.48
C GLU A 138 -19.64 -0.13 5.65
N PHE A 139 -19.94 -0.74 6.80
CA PHE A 139 -19.53 -2.09 7.11
C PHE A 139 -20.65 -3.11 6.84
N PRO A 140 -20.31 -4.38 6.58
CA PRO A 140 -18.96 -4.91 6.39
C PRO A 140 -18.32 -4.40 5.09
N ALA A 141 -17.00 -4.33 5.07
CA ALA A 141 -16.22 -3.85 3.94
C ALA A 141 -15.11 -4.85 3.57
N ILE A 142 -14.80 -4.97 2.28
CA ILE A 142 -13.55 -5.61 1.84
C ILE A 142 -12.47 -4.55 1.76
N VAL A 143 -11.28 -4.89 2.28
CA VAL A 143 -10.09 -4.06 2.15
C VAL A 143 -9.02 -4.82 1.40
N LEU A 144 -8.61 -4.28 0.26
CA LEU A 144 -7.44 -4.75 -0.47
C LEU A 144 -6.24 -3.89 -0.04
N VAL A 145 -5.33 -4.49 0.74
CA VAL A 145 -4.07 -3.86 1.17
C VAL A 145 -2.96 -4.31 0.22
N VAL A 146 -2.38 -3.39 -0.55
CA VAL A 146 -1.33 -3.67 -1.54
C VAL A 146 -0.17 -2.68 -1.41
N SER A 147 0.93 -3.12 -0.82
CA SER A 147 2.16 -2.33 -0.63
C SER A 147 3.39 -3.04 -1.22
N GLY A 148 4.58 -2.51 -0.96
CA GLY A 148 5.85 -3.16 -1.31
C GLY A 148 5.95 -4.59 -0.76
N GLY A 149 5.64 -4.76 0.53
CA GLY A 149 5.78 -6.05 1.23
C GLY A 149 4.48 -6.76 1.58
N HIS A 150 3.30 -6.19 1.28
CA HIS A 150 2.02 -6.79 1.64
C HIS A 150 1.07 -6.84 0.46
N THR A 151 0.36 -7.96 0.32
CA THR A 151 -0.82 -8.07 -0.55
C THR A 151 -1.83 -8.95 0.15
N GLN A 152 -2.89 -8.35 0.68
CA GLN A 152 -3.88 -9.01 1.53
C GLN A 152 -5.30 -8.55 1.20
N LEU A 153 -6.24 -9.49 1.29
CA LEU A 153 -7.69 -9.25 1.28
C LEU A 153 -8.23 -9.46 2.69
N LEU A 154 -8.79 -8.41 3.26
CA LEU A 154 -9.36 -8.40 4.61
C LEU A 154 -10.86 -8.15 4.52
N LEU A 155 -11.64 -8.87 5.32
CA LEU A 155 -13.01 -8.51 5.66
C LEU A 155 -12.98 -7.67 6.92
N MET A 156 -13.34 -6.39 6.81
CA MET A 156 -13.47 -5.46 7.92
C MET A 156 -14.94 -5.39 8.35
N LYS A 157 -15.30 -6.02 9.47
CA LYS A 157 -16.69 -6.08 9.96
C LYS A 157 -17.13 -4.81 10.68
N LYS A 158 -16.17 -4.13 11.30
CA LYS A 158 -16.28 -2.84 11.98
C LYS A 158 -14.86 -2.30 12.20
N HIS A 159 -14.73 -1.10 12.75
CA HIS A 159 -13.42 -0.56 13.16
C HIS A 159 -12.63 -1.54 14.04
N GLY A 160 -11.39 -1.85 13.64
CA GLY A 160 -10.50 -2.74 14.36
C GLY A 160 -10.83 -4.24 14.28
N ASP A 161 -11.89 -4.65 13.56
CA ASP A 161 -12.31 -6.04 13.44
C ASP A 161 -12.05 -6.54 12.01
N TYR A 162 -10.93 -7.23 11.83
CA TYR A 162 -10.44 -7.73 10.56
C TYR A 162 -10.40 -9.26 10.54
N LYS A 163 -10.89 -9.85 9.45
CA LYS A 163 -10.68 -11.27 9.12
C LYS A 163 -9.88 -11.37 7.83
N LEU A 164 -8.72 -12.04 7.88
CA LEU A 164 -7.94 -12.35 6.69
C LEU A 164 -8.70 -13.34 5.80
N LEU A 165 -8.93 -12.96 4.55
CA LEU A 165 -9.59 -13.81 3.54
C LEU A 165 -8.61 -14.44 2.56
N GLY A 166 -7.50 -13.74 2.29
CA GLY A 166 -6.45 -14.21 1.40
C GLY A 166 -5.23 -13.30 1.46
N GLN A 167 -4.06 -13.86 1.23
CA GLN A 167 -2.81 -13.10 1.16
C GLN A 167 -1.87 -13.66 0.11
N THR A 168 -0.85 -12.90 -0.26
CA THR A 168 0.23 -13.46 -1.07
C THR A 168 0.88 -14.65 -0.36
N LYS A 169 1.16 -15.72 -1.13
CA LYS A 169 1.94 -16.88 -0.68
C LYS A 169 3.43 -16.74 -1.02
N ASP A 170 3.78 -15.73 -1.81
CA ASP A 170 5.14 -15.47 -2.27
C ASP A 170 5.44 -13.97 -2.34
N ASP A 171 5.80 -13.43 -3.52
CA ASP A 171 6.10 -12.02 -3.72
C ASP A 171 4.82 -11.20 -3.47
N ALA A 172 4.92 -10.09 -2.74
CA ALA A 172 3.86 -9.08 -2.72
C ALA A 172 3.79 -8.37 -4.08
N ALA A 173 2.67 -7.73 -4.39
CA ALA A 173 2.49 -7.08 -5.69
C ALA A 173 3.52 -5.96 -5.92
N GLY A 174 3.80 -5.13 -4.90
CA GLY A 174 4.81 -4.08 -5.01
C GLY A 174 6.21 -4.62 -5.26
N GLU A 175 6.60 -5.66 -4.52
CA GLU A 175 7.84 -6.40 -4.75
C GLU A 175 7.92 -7.00 -6.17
N ALA A 176 6.82 -7.54 -6.69
CA ALA A 176 6.76 -8.03 -8.07
C ALA A 176 6.99 -6.89 -9.08
N PHE A 177 6.42 -5.70 -8.86
CA PHE A 177 6.71 -4.50 -9.67
C PHE A 177 8.19 -4.13 -9.63
N ASP A 178 8.82 -4.12 -8.45
CA ASP A 178 10.24 -3.78 -8.29
C ASP A 178 11.16 -4.80 -8.97
N LYS A 179 10.88 -6.10 -8.80
CA LYS A 179 11.65 -7.16 -9.45
C LYS A 179 11.51 -7.12 -10.97
N VAL A 180 10.30 -6.90 -11.50
CA VAL A 180 10.10 -6.79 -12.95
C VAL A 180 10.72 -5.52 -13.53
N ALA A 181 10.65 -4.39 -12.82
CA ALA A 181 11.37 -3.18 -13.22
C ALA A 181 12.87 -3.43 -13.34
N ARG A 182 13.46 -4.18 -12.40
CA ARG A 182 14.87 -4.58 -12.45
C ARG A 182 15.18 -5.47 -13.66
N VAL A 183 14.34 -6.47 -13.94
CA VAL A 183 14.47 -7.36 -15.11
C VAL A 183 14.47 -6.56 -16.42
N LEU A 184 13.60 -5.55 -16.52
CA LEU A 184 13.48 -4.68 -17.70
C LEU A 184 14.53 -3.55 -17.72
N ASN A 185 15.43 -3.51 -16.74
CA ASN A 185 16.43 -2.46 -16.55
C ASN A 185 15.78 -1.06 -16.55
N LEU A 186 14.81 -0.88 -15.65
CA LEU A 186 14.11 0.36 -15.33
C LEU A 186 14.55 0.85 -13.94
N SER A 187 14.27 2.11 -13.62
CA SER A 187 14.60 2.70 -12.32
C SER A 187 13.78 2.11 -11.17
N TYR A 188 14.39 2.07 -9.98
CA TYR A 188 13.67 1.96 -8.71
C TYR A 188 13.12 3.33 -8.28
N PRO A 189 11.90 3.42 -7.70
CA PRO A 189 10.94 2.33 -7.45
C PRO A 189 10.28 1.81 -8.74
N GLY A 190 9.99 0.51 -8.77
CA GLY A 190 9.55 -0.20 -9.96
C GLY A 190 8.09 0.06 -10.33
N GLY A 191 7.21 0.24 -9.35
CA GLY A 191 5.79 0.55 -9.58
C GLY A 191 5.59 1.76 -10.52
N PRO A 192 6.08 2.96 -10.17
CA PRO A 192 5.99 4.15 -11.03
C PRO A 192 6.70 3.99 -12.37
N SER A 193 7.85 3.31 -12.39
CA SER A 193 8.65 3.11 -13.61
C SER A 193 7.94 2.21 -14.62
N ILE A 194 7.34 1.11 -14.15
CA ILE A 194 6.51 0.21 -14.95
C ILE A 194 5.26 0.93 -15.44
N GLU A 195 4.57 1.68 -14.57
CA GLU A 195 3.39 2.45 -14.98
C GLU A 195 3.72 3.48 -16.06
N SER A 196 4.85 4.17 -15.95
CA SER A 196 5.27 5.16 -16.95
C SER A 196 5.50 4.52 -18.32
N ILE A 197 6.29 3.45 -18.39
CA ILE A 197 6.65 2.82 -19.67
C ILE A 197 5.51 1.99 -20.27
N SER A 198 4.63 1.42 -19.43
CA SER A 198 3.49 0.60 -19.87
C SER A 198 2.53 1.34 -20.81
N LYS A 199 2.42 2.67 -20.68
CA LYS A 199 1.57 3.51 -21.55
C LYS A 199 1.98 3.50 -23.02
N LEU A 200 3.23 3.15 -23.31
CA LEU A 200 3.79 3.06 -24.67
C LEU A 200 3.72 1.63 -25.23
N GLY A 201 3.26 0.68 -24.40
CA GLY A 201 3.22 -0.74 -24.70
C GLY A 201 1.86 -1.21 -25.22
N ASN A 202 1.86 -2.33 -25.93
CA ASN A 202 0.68 -3.13 -26.19
C ASN A 202 0.50 -4.15 -25.04
N GLU A 203 -0.59 -4.04 -24.29
CA GLU A 203 -0.89 -4.89 -23.14
C GLU A 203 -1.31 -6.32 -23.49
N ASP A 204 -1.58 -6.59 -24.77
CA ASP A 204 -1.95 -7.92 -25.29
C ASP A 204 -0.78 -8.60 -26.02
N ARG A 205 0.40 -7.98 -26.04
CA ARG A 205 1.56 -8.53 -26.75
C ARG A 205 2.09 -9.82 -26.11
N TYR A 206 2.05 -9.92 -24.79
CA TYR A 206 2.52 -11.08 -24.05
C TYR A 206 1.39 -11.60 -23.15
N ILE A 207 1.20 -12.92 -23.13
CA ILE A 207 0.26 -13.57 -22.23
C ILE A 207 1.06 -14.16 -21.08
N PHE A 208 1.01 -13.51 -19.93
CA PHE A 208 1.67 -13.98 -18.71
C PHE A 208 0.71 -14.77 -17.82
N PRO A 209 1.21 -15.71 -17.01
CA PRO A 209 0.35 -16.54 -16.17
C PRO A 209 -0.35 -15.70 -15.09
N SER A 210 -1.63 -16.01 -14.85
CA SER A 210 -2.43 -15.43 -13.78
C SER A 210 -2.88 -16.51 -12.80
N TYR A 211 -2.35 -16.48 -11.57
CA TYR A 211 -2.58 -17.57 -10.61
C TYR A 211 -3.93 -17.48 -9.91
N GLY A 212 -4.69 -18.58 -9.95
CA GLY A 212 -5.93 -18.73 -9.18
C GLY A 212 -7.08 -17.85 -9.65
N ILE A 213 -7.12 -17.51 -10.95
CA ILE A 213 -8.26 -16.84 -11.60
C ILE A 213 -9.14 -17.83 -12.38
N GLU A 214 -8.62 -19.02 -12.69
CA GLU A 214 -9.37 -20.05 -13.40
C GLU A 214 -10.40 -20.70 -12.47
N GLY A 215 -11.63 -20.87 -12.99
CA GLY A 215 -12.65 -21.66 -12.32
C GLY A 215 -12.20 -23.12 -12.29
N ARG A 216 -12.08 -23.69 -11.09
CA ARG A 216 -11.78 -25.11 -10.94
C ARG A 216 -13.07 -25.86 -10.67
N THR A 217 -13.23 -27.00 -11.33
CA THR A 217 -14.22 -28.00 -10.97
C THR A 217 -13.52 -29.06 -10.12
N GLY A 218 -14.21 -29.52 -9.08
CA GLY A 218 -13.80 -30.63 -8.24
C GLY A 218 -14.86 -31.71 -8.26
N ARG A 219 -14.61 -32.79 -7.52
CA ARG A 219 -15.65 -33.75 -7.14
C ARG A 219 -15.85 -33.65 -5.63
N ASP A 220 -17.10 -33.71 -5.17
CA ASP A 220 -17.40 -33.92 -3.76
C ASP A 220 -17.16 -35.39 -3.36
N GLU A 221 -17.45 -35.71 -2.09
CA GLU A 221 -17.26 -37.07 -1.53
C GLU A 221 -18.11 -38.12 -2.26
N ASP A 222 -19.23 -37.71 -2.86
CA ASP A 222 -20.14 -38.56 -3.63
C ASP A 222 -19.82 -38.59 -5.14
N GLY A 223 -18.77 -37.89 -5.57
CA GLY A 223 -18.28 -37.89 -6.95
C GLY A 223 -18.96 -36.89 -7.90
N PHE A 224 -19.85 -36.03 -7.42
CA PHE A 224 -20.52 -35.00 -8.23
C PHE A 224 -19.60 -33.83 -8.53
N VAL A 225 -19.71 -33.30 -9.74
CA VAL A 225 -18.91 -32.15 -10.17
C VAL A 225 -19.36 -30.90 -9.42
N ILE A 226 -18.52 -30.40 -8.53
CA ILE A 226 -18.74 -29.15 -7.80
C ILE A 226 -17.88 -28.04 -8.36
N LYS A 227 -18.41 -26.81 -8.35
CA LYS A 227 -17.63 -25.61 -8.67
C LYS A 227 -16.83 -25.21 -7.45
N ILE A 228 -15.50 -25.34 -7.51
CA ILE A 228 -14.61 -24.88 -6.45
C ILE A 228 -14.56 -23.36 -6.51
N LEU A 229 -14.90 -22.70 -5.40
CA LEU A 229 -14.76 -21.26 -5.31
C LEU A 229 -13.28 -20.86 -5.52
N PRO A 230 -12.99 -19.88 -6.39
CA PRO A 230 -11.62 -19.46 -6.64
C PRO A 230 -10.86 -19.07 -5.36
N ASN A 231 -9.60 -19.44 -5.23
CA ASN A 231 -8.79 -19.04 -4.07
C ASN A 231 -8.56 -17.51 -4.05
N LEU A 232 -8.73 -16.88 -2.89
CA LEU A 232 -8.49 -15.46 -2.65
C LEU A 232 -7.01 -15.14 -2.34
N ASP A 233 -6.16 -16.13 -2.11
CA ASP A 233 -4.72 -15.93 -1.96
C ASP A 233 -4.05 -15.47 -3.27
N PHE A 234 -2.94 -14.76 -3.16
CA PHE A 234 -2.18 -14.24 -4.30
C PHE A 234 -0.88 -15.02 -4.51
N SER A 235 -0.37 -15.01 -5.74
CA SER A 235 0.96 -15.51 -6.09
C SER A 235 1.43 -14.75 -7.33
N PHE A 236 2.59 -14.09 -7.22
CA PHE A 236 3.20 -13.28 -8.27
C PHE A 236 4.62 -13.72 -8.62
N SER A 237 5.20 -14.66 -7.88
CA SER A 237 6.54 -15.19 -8.18
C SER A 237 6.63 -15.80 -9.59
N GLY A 238 5.62 -16.59 -9.99
CA GLY A 238 5.54 -17.20 -11.33
C GLY A 238 5.34 -16.17 -12.44
N LEU A 239 4.60 -15.10 -12.17
CA LEU A 239 4.41 -13.97 -13.08
C LEU A 239 5.76 -13.27 -13.35
N LYS A 240 6.49 -12.90 -12.28
CA LYS A 240 7.85 -12.33 -12.39
C LYS A 240 8.78 -13.26 -13.18
N THR A 241 8.80 -14.55 -12.85
CA THR A 241 9.68 -15.53 -13.50
C THR A 241 9.36 -15.65 -15.00
N SER A 242 8.09 -15.58 -15.38
CA SER A 242 7.69 -15.59 -16.79
C SER A 242 8.19 -14.36 -17.54
N VAL A 243 8.11 -13.17 -16.94
CA VAL A 243 8.68 -11.94 -17.51
C VAL A 243 10.21 -12.06 -17.66
N LEU A 244 10.90 -12.64 -16.66
CA LEU A 244 12.34 -12.88 -16.72
C LEU A 244 12.72 -13.80 -17.88
N TYR A 245 12.02 -14.91 -18.07
CA TYR A 245 12.30 -15.83 -19.17
C TYR A 245 12.04 -15.19 -20.53
N GLU A 246 10.96 -14.42 -20.67
CA GLU A 246 10.67 -13.70 -21.90
C GLU A 246 11.75 -12.66 -22.21
N ALA A 247 12.18 -11.90 -21.19
CA ALA A 247 13.27 -10.93 -21.32
C ALA A 247 14.59 -11.58 -21.75
N ARG A 248 14.88 -12.80 -21.26
CA ARG A 248 16.12 -13.54 -21.56
C ARG A 248 16.18 -14.15 -22.95
N LYS A 249 15.06 -14.24 -23.68
CA LYS A 249 15.06 -14.70 -25.08
C LYS A 249 15.89 -13.81 -26.00
N LYS A 250 16.18 -12.57 -25.59
CA LYS A 250 17.01 -11.61 -26.33
C LYS A 250 18.15 -11.10 -25.45
N LYS A 251 19.34 -10.96 -26.03
CA LYS A 251 20.51 -10.36 -25.34
C LYS A 251 20.25 -8.91 -24.91
N LYS A 252 19.46 -8.16 -25.68
CA LYS A 252 19.11 -6.76 -25.40
C LYS A 252 17.68 -6.48 -25.86
N LEU A 253 16.85 -6.00 -24.92
CA LEU A 253 15.48 -5.57 -25.21
C LEU A 253 15.48 -4.15 -25.80
N THR A 254 14.69 -3.96 -26.85
CA THR A 254 14.35 -2.64 -27.39
C THR A 254 13.43 -1.88 -26.42
N LYS A 255 13.31 -0.56 -26.60
CA LYS A 255 12.37 0.26 -25.80
C LYS A 255 10.92 -0.22 -25.95
N LYS A 256 10.52 -0.63 -27.16
CA LYS A 256 9.17 -1.12 -27.45
C LYS A 256 8.88 -2.43 -26.74
N GLU A 257 9.81 -3.38 -26.77
CA GLU A 257 9.64 -4.66 -26.07
C GLU A 257 9.53 -4.49 -24.56
N LYS A 258 10.35 -3.60 -23.96
CA LYS A 258 10.21 -3.27 -22.54
C LYS A 258 8.85 -2.69 -22.22
N ALA A 259 8.34 -1.79 -23.07
CA ALA A 259 7.02 -1.20 -22.90
C ALA A 259 5.90 -2.25 -23.00
N ASP A 260 5.96 -3.11 -24.01
CA ASP A 260 4.97 -4.19 -24.23
C ASP A 260 4.99 -5.22 -23.09
N MET A 261 6.17 -5.63 -22.60
CA MET A 261 6.30 -6.51 -21.44
C MET A 261 5.76 -5.85 -20.16
N ALA A 262 6.10 -4.59 -19.92
CA ALA A 262 5.62 -3.84 -18.76
C ALA A 262 4.09 -3.66 -18.79
N ALA A 263 3.51 -3.37 -19.96
CA ALA A 263 2.06 -3.25 -20.15
C ALA A 263 1.35 -4.59 -19.89
N SER A 264 1.84 -5.67 -20.49
CA SER A 264 1.26 -7.02 -20.33
C SER A 264 1.38 -7.50 -18.87
N PHE A 265 2.52 -7.24 -18.20
CA PHE A 265 2.72 -7.52 -16.79
C PHE A 265 1.76 -6.71 -15.89
N GLN A 266 1.68 -5.38 -16.10
CA GLN A 266 0.81 -4.51 -15.30
C GLN A 266 -0.66 -4.91 -15.47
N LYS A 267 -1.10 -5.22 -16.69
CA LYS A 267 -2.44 -5.76 -16.93
C LYS A 267 -2.68 -7.02 -16.10
N THR A 268 -1.78 -8.00 -16.22
CA THR A 268 -1.93 -9.30 -15.54
C THR A 268 -2.05 -9.15 -14.03
N ILE A 269 -1.13 -8.39 -13.39
CA ILE A 269 -1.15 -8.24 -11.93
C ILE A 269 -2.38 -7.46 -11.45
N VAL A 270 -2.78 -6.40 -12.16
CA VAL A 270 -3.97 -5.60 -11.82
C VAL A 270 -5.24 -6.42 -11.97
N ASP A 271 -5.37 -7.21 -13.04
CA ASP A 271 -6.54 -8.06 -13.28
C ASP A 271 -6.70 -9.10 -12.16
N VAL A 272 -5.59 -9.68 -11.67
CA VAL A 272 -5.61 -10.60 -10.50
C VAL A 272 -6.15 -9.90 -9.26
N LEU A 273 -5.59 -8.73 -8.93
CA LEU A 273 -5.98 -7.95 -7.76
C LEU A 273 -7.46 -7.57 -7.81
N VAL A 274 -7.94 -7.08 -8.96
CA VAL A 274 -9.33 -6.66 -9.14
C VAL A 274 -10.28 -7.84 -9.02
N LYS A 275 -10.07 -8.91 -9.81
CA LYS A 275 -10.99 -10.07 -9.82
C LYS A 275 -11.14 -10.69 -8.44
N LYS A 276 -10.03 -10.91 -7.72
CA LYS A 276 -10.10 -11.50 -6.37
C LYS A 276 -10.76 -10.57 -5.36
N THR A 277 -10.59 -9.25 -5.49
CA THR A 277 -11.27 -8.27 -4.63
C THR A 277 -12.78 -8.29 -4.86
N ILE A 278 -13.23 -8.31 -6.11
CA ILE A 278 -14.66 -8.38 -6.45
C ILE A 278 -15.26 -9.71 -5.96
N TRP A 279 -14.57 -10.83 -6.15
CA TRP A 279 -15.02 -12.11 -5.62
C TRP A 279 -15.13 -12.13 -4.09
N ALA A 280 -14.15 -11.55 -3.39
CA ALA A 280 -14.22 -11.42 -1.94
C ALA A 280 -15.42 -10.57 -1.52
N ALA A 281 -15.72 -9.49 -2.24
CA ALA A 281 -16.85 -8.62 -1.95
C ALA A 281 -18.19 -9.33 -2.14
N GLN A 282 -18.37 -10.02 -3.28
CA GLN A 282 -19.57 -10.81 -3.60
C GLN A 282 -19.81 -11.92 -2.56
N ARG A 283 -18.77 -12.70 -2.20
CA ARG A 283 -18.90 -13.81 -1.24
C ARG A 283 -19.29 -13.39 0.16
N ASN A 284 -18.94 -12.17 0.56
CA ASN A 284 -19.17 -11.67 1.91
C ASN A 284 -20.30 -10.64 1.99
N SER A 285 -21.00 -10.38 0.88
CA SER A 285 -22.12 -9.42 0.81
C SER A 285 -21.79 -8.07 1.44
N VAL A 286 -20.61 -7.52 1.11
CA VAL A 286 -20.12 -6.26 1.69
C VAL A 286 -20.80 -5.04 1.08
N LYS A 287 -20.74 -3.91 1.79
CA LYS A 287 -21.29 -2.63 1.32
C LYS A 287 -20.23 -1.77 0.64
N SER A 288 -18.97 -1.92 1.08
CA SER A 288 -17.85 -1.11 0.64
C SER A 288 -16.63 -1.94 0.25
N ILE A 289 -15.88 -1.43 -0.72
CA ILE A 289 -14.53 -1.90 -1.08
C ILE A 289 -13.56 -0.75 -0.83
N LEU A 290 -12.52 -0.99 -0.05
CA LEU A 290 -11.44 -0.06 0.24
C LEU A 290 -10.17 -0.55 -0.44
N LEU A 291 -9.44 0.36 -1.07
CA LEU A 291 -8.11 0.11 -1.61
C LEU A 291 -7.07 0.88 -0.79
N SER A 292 -6.06 0.17 -0.30
CA SER A 292 -5.00 0.71 0.58
C SER A 292 -3.62 0.21 0.17
N GLY A 293 -2.57 0.84 0.67
CA GLY A 293 -1.18 0.43 0.42
C GLY A 293 -0.47 1.23 -0.69
N GLY A 294 0.86 1.22 -0.71
CA GLY A 294 1.67 1.94 -1.72
C GLY A 294 1.30 1.68 -3.18
N VAL A 295 0.96 0.43 -3.53
CA VAL A 295 0.60 0.05 -4.91
C VAL A 295 -0.78 0.62 -5.30
N SER A 296 -1.60 1.04 -4.33
CA SER A 296 -2.89 1.68 -4.62
C SER A 296 -2.79 2.97 -5.41
N ALA A 297 -1.63 3.63 -5.50
CA ALA A 297 -1.46 4.81 -6.37
C ALA A 297 -1.40 4.47 -7.87
N ASN A 298 -1.23 3.20 -8.23
CA ASN A 298 -1.27 2.77 -9.63
C ASN A 298 -2.63 3.15 -10.24
N LYS A 299 -2.62 3.98 -11.29
CA LYS A 299 -3.85 4.54 -11.87
C LYS A 299 -4.69 3.47 -12.53
N ARG A 300 -4.07 2.47 -13.17
CA ARG A 300 -4.78 1.34 -13.79
C ARG A 300 -5.57 0.57 -12.72
N LEU A 301 -4.94 0.24 -11.59
CA LEU A 301 -5.60 -0.45 -10.48
C LEU A 301 -6.78 0.34 -9.93
N ARG A 302 -6.60 1.63 -9.66
CA ARG A 302 -7.69 2.50 -9.18
C ARG A 302 -8.87 2.53 -10.13
N LEU A 303 -8.60 2.77 -11.42
CA LEU A 303 -9.65 2.92 -12.44
C LEU A 303 -10.41 1.61 -12.64
N LEU A 304 -9.68 0.50 -12.78
CA LEU A 304 -10.31 -0.80 -13.04
C LEU A 304 -11.08 -1.30 -11.82
N LEU A 305 -10.51 -1.21 -10.62
CA LEU A 305 -11.20 -1.65 -9.40
C LEU A 305 -12.44 -0.81 -9.13
N LYS A 306 -12.37 0.51 -9.33
CA LYS A 306 -13.53 1.39 -9.22
C LYS A 306 -14.62 0.98 -10.20
N LYS A 307 -14.28 0.80 -11.47
CA LYS A 307 -15.23 0.43 -12.53
C LYS A 307 -15.93 -0.89 -12.21
N GLU A 308 -15.18 -1.93 -11.84
CA GLU A 308 -15.78 -3.23 -11.53
C GLU A 308 -16.57 -3.21 -10.22
N ALA A 309 -16.12 -2.45 -9.20
CA ALA A 309 -16.87 -2.28 -7.96
C ALA A 309 -18.22 -1.60 -8.21
N GLU A 310 -18.24 -0.50 -8.97
CA GLU A 310 -19.47 0.24 -9.29
C GLU A 310 -20.42 -0.58 -10.16
N LYS A 311 -19.90 -1.35 -11.11
CA LYS A 311 -20.68 -2.27 -11.95
C LYS A 311 -21.44 -3.32 -11.11
N GLU A 312 -20.81 -3.81 -10.04
CA GLU A 312 -21.38 -4.79 -9.12
C GLU A 312 -22.16 -4.13 -7.96
N GLY A 313 -22.32 -2.81 -7.96
CA GLY A 313 -23.10 -2.06 -6.96
C GLY A 313 -22.38 -1.77 -5.64
N PHE A 314 -21.07 -2.02 -5.53
CA PHE A 314 -20.29 -1.73 -4.33
C PHE A 314 -19.83 -0.27 -4.27
N LYS A 315 -19.80 0.32 -3.07
CA LYS A 315 -19.17 1.62 -2.84
C LYS A 315 -17.65 1.47 -2.82
N PHE A 316 -16.95 2.18 -3.70
CA PHE A 316 -15.49 2.14 -3.77
C PHE A 316 -14.82 3.34 -3.07
N PHE A 317 -13.83 3.04 -2.25
CA PHE A 317 -13.04 4.03 -1.51
C PHE A 317 -11.54 3.80 -1.76
N VAL A 318 -10.84 4.90 -1.97
CA VAL A 318 -9.38 4.93 -2.07
C VAL A 318 -8.92 6.29 -1.53
N PRO A 319 -7.82 6.36 -0.76
CA PRO A 319 -7.30 7.63 -0.30
C PRO A 319 -6.80 8.49 -1.48
N ASP A 320 -6.66 9.81 -1.26
CA ASP A 320 -5.93 10.66 -2.20
C ASP A 320 -4.53 10.06 -2.49
N ILE A 321 -3.97 10.32 -3.67
CA ILE A 321 -2.67 9.72 -4.07
C ILE A 321 -1.57 10.06 -3.04
N SER A 322 -1.63 11.27 -2.48
CA SER A 322 -0.70 11.77 -1.47
C SER A 322 -0.83 11.08 -0.10
N LEU A 323 -1.93 10.33 0.11
CA LEU A 323 -2.21 9.44 1.24
C LEU A 323 -1.90 7.96 0.94
N SER A 324 -1.62 7.65 -0.33
CA SER A 324 -1.62 6.28 -0.85
C SER A 324 -0.23 5.78 -1.18
N THR A 325 0.60 6.64 -1.77
CA THR A 325 2.02 6.39 -1.99
C THR A 325 2.83 7.30 -1.14
N ASP A 326 3.93 6.77 -0.61
CA ASP A 326 4.91 7.45 0.21
C ASP A 326 5.79 8.51 -0.51
N ASN A 327 5.42 8.91 -1.74
CA ASN A 327 6.33 9.60 -2.67
C ASN A 327 5.70 10.71 -3.54
N LYS A 328 5.83 11.99 -3.12
CA LYS A 328 5.89 13.19 -3.99
C LYS A 328 6.40 14.45 -3.27
N LYS A 329 7.39 15.16 -3.78
CA LYS A 329 8.07 16.25 -3.04
C LYS A 329 7.26 17.53 -2.77
N ASP A 330 6.13 17.82 -3.43
CA ASP A 330 5.63 19.21 -3.49
C ASP A 330 4.15 19.49 -3.18
N GLN A 331 3.39 18.55 -2.62
CA GLN A 331 2.05 18.85 -2.09
C GLN A 331 1.88 18.12 -0.78
N PHE A 332 0.96 18.58 0.07
CA PHE A 332 0.57 17.95 1.34
C PHE A 332 0.32 16.45 1.14
N ASN A 333 1.41 15.69 1.18
CA ASN A 333 1.36 14.28 1.43
C ASN A 333 1.01 14.12 2.86
N LEU A 334 0.42 13.01 3.17
CA LEU A 334 -0.24 12.80 4.42
C LEU A 334 0.05 11.31 4.66
N TYR A 335 0.85 10.97 5.66
CA TYR A 335 1.20 9.57 5.91
C TYR A 335 0.82 9.17 7.32
N ARG A 336 0.14 8.02 7.33
CA ARG A 336 -0.20 7.06 8.40
C ARG A 336 -0.23 7.61 9.82
#